data_AF-A0A920JG99-F1
#
_entry.id   AF-A0A920JG99-F1
#
_cell.length_a   1.000
_cell.length_b   1.000
_cell.length_c   1.000
_cell.angle_alpha   90.00
_cell.angle_beta   90.00
_cell.angle_gamma   90.00
#
_symmetry.space_group_name_H-M   'P 1'
#
loop_
_entity.id
_entity.type
_entity.pdbx_description
1 polymer ?
#
loop_
_entity_poly.entity_id
_entity_poly.type
_entity_poly.pdbx_seq_one_letter_code
_entity_poly.pdbx_strand_id
1 'polypeptide(L)'
;MKQTLVLCKPDAVERSLVGEIISRFEKKGLKIVALRMLVIGPDIAEKHYAEHVGKPFYDDLVDFIGRSPAVAMVLKAQKIPGRSSGK
;
A
#
# COMPACT_ATOMS: atom_id res chain seq x y z
N MET A 1 -16.64 -7.07 -7.69
CA MET A 1 -15.97 -5.78 -7.39
C MET A 1 -14.55 -6.09 -6.96
N LYS A 2 -13.52 -5.43 -7.50
CA LYS A 2 -12.10 -5.76 -7.25
C LYS A 2 -11.52 -4.90 -6.12
N GLN A 3 -10.78 -5.53 -5.21
CA GLN A 3 -10.01 -4.86 -4.16
C GLN A 3 -8.51 -4.94 -4.49
N THR A 4 -7.76 -3.95 -4.04
CA THR A 4 -6.29 -3.96 -4.14
C THR A 4 -5.69 -3.49 -2.83
N LEU A 5 -4.56 -4.10 -2.45
CA LEU A 5 -3.73 -3.64 -1.36
C LEU A 5 -2.82 -2.52 -1.87
N VAL A 6 -2.66 -1.47 -1.06
CA VAL A 6 -1.65 -0.42 -1.26
C VAL A 6 -0.89 -0.26 0.04
N LEU A 7 0.43 -0.16 -0.07
CA LEU A 7 1.32 0.05 1.06
C LEU A 7 2.04 1.39 0.91
N CYS A 8 1.74 2.34 1.80
CA CYS A 8 2.61 3.48 2.04
C CYS A 8 3.81 2.97 2.84
N LYS A 9 4.94 2.82 2.16
CA LYS A 9 6.20 2.37 2.73
C LYS A 9 6.73 3.34 3.81
N PRO A 10 7.69 2.89 4.65
CA PRO A 10 8.34 3.70 5.69
C PRO A 10 8.71 5.13 5.27
N ASP A 11 9.32 5.30 4.09
CA ASP A 11 9.72 6.61 3.57
C ASP A 11 8.54 7.56 3.32
N ALA A 12 7.39 7.05 2.89
CA ALA A 12 6.19 7.86 2.69
C ALA A 12 5.58 8.32 4.02
N VAL A 13 5.67 7.49 5.06
CA VAL A 13 5.20 7.82 6.41
C VAL A 13 6.13 8.85 7.04
N GLU A 14 7.45 8.61 7.00
CA GLU A 14 8.49 9.52 7.51
C GLU A 14 8.38 10.93 6.89
N ARG A 15 8.06 10.99 5.59
CA ARG A 15 7.88 12.25 4.85
C ARG A 15 6.47 12.84 4.99
N SER A 16 5.63 12.29 5.84
CA SER A 16 4.25 12.75 6.08
C SER A 16 3.38 12.80 4.81
N LEU A 17 3.60 11.88 3.86
CA LEU A 17 2.91 11.83 2.56
C LEU A 17 1.61 11.01 2.57
N VAL A 18 1.29 10.34 3.68
CA VAL A 18 0.11 9.44 3.77
C VAL A 18 -1.19 10.16 3.42
N GLY A 19 -1.40 11.38 3.93
CA GLY A 19 -2.60 12.17 3.66
C GLY A 19 -2.74 12.57 2.19
N GLU A 20 -1.63 12.93 1.55
CA GLU A 20 -1.59 13.25 0.11
C GLU A 20 -1.90 12.02 -0.74
N ILE A 21 -1.36 10.85 -0.38
CA ILE A 21 -1.61 9.58 -1.07
C ILE A 21 -3.09 9.18 -0.96
N ILE A 22 -3.67 9.25 0.24
CA ILE A 22 -5.10 8.99 0.47
C ILE A 22 -5.95 9.93 -0.39
N SER A 23 -5.65 11.23 -0.35
CA SER A 23 -6.36 12.25 -1.11
C SER A 23 -6.38 11.95 -2.61
N ARG A 24 -5.28 11.44 -3.18
CA ARG A 24 -5.22 11.05 -4.60
C ARG A 24 -6.15 9.90 -4.94
N PHE A 25 -6.28 8.91 -4.06
CA PHE A 25 -7.18 7.78 -4.29
C PHE A 25 -8.64 8.18 -4.18
N GLU A 26 -8.98 8.97 -3.16
CA GLU A 26 -10.35 9.46 -2.96
C GLU A 26 -10.80 10.38 -4.11
N LYS A 27 -9.92 11.27 -4.59
CA LYS A 27 -10.19 12.12 -5.78
C LYS A 27 -10.45 11.30 -7.05
N LYS A 28 -9.90 10.10 -7.16
CA LYS A 28 -10.16 9.15 -8.26
C LYS A 28 -11.45 8.34 -8.07
N GLY A 29 -12.17 8.53 -6.96
CA GLY A 29 -13.39 7.78 -6.62
C GLY A 29 -13.12 6.36 -6.11
N LEU A 30 -11.89 6.06 -5.68
CA LEU A 30 -11.59 4.80 -4.99
C LEU A 30 -11.98 4.93 -3.52
N LYS A 31 -12.59 3.88 -2.98
CA LYS A 31 -12.92 3.81 -1.56
C LYS A 31 -11.85 3.08 -0.78
N ILE A 32 -11.39 3.68 0.31
CA ILE A 32 -10.59 2.99 1.33
C ILE A 32 -11.57 2.17 2.18
N VAL A 33 -11.42 0.85 2.18
CA VAL A 33 -12.29 -0.08 2.95
C VAL A 33 -11.60 -0.67 4.17
N ALA A 34 -10.28 -0.54 4.25
CA ALA A 34 -9.49 -0.85 5.44
C ALA A 34 -8.23 0.03 5.42
N LEU A 35 -7.77 0.44 6.61
CA LEU A 35 -6.57 1.25 6.80
C LEU A 35 -5.91 0.82 8.12
N ARG A 36 -4.61 0.55 8.10
CA ARG A 36 -3.85 0.17 9.29
C ARG A 36 -2.43 0.72 9.21
N MET A 37 -1.99 1.40 10.26
CA MET A 37 -0.58 1.68 10.50
C MET A 37 0.03 0.52 11.28
N LEU A 38 1.19 0.03 10.84
CA LEU A 38 1.89 -1.10 11.45
C LEU A 38 3.39 -1.02 11.17
N VAL A 39 4.19 -1.52 12.09
CA VAL A 39 5.58 -1.91 11.79
C VAL A 39 5.52 -3.32 11.20
N ILE A 40 6.14 -3.51 10.04
CA ILE A 40 6.15 -4.82 9.36
C ILE A 40 7.27 -5.64 9.99
N GLY A 41 6.90 -6.65 10.76
CA GLY A 41 7.85 -7.60 11.34
C GLY A 41 8.51 -8.48 10.27
N PRO A 42 9.64 -9.14 10.61
CA PRO A 42 10.37 -10.01 9.68
C PRO A 42 9.49 -11.12 9.10
N ASP A 43 8.63 -11.72 9.91
CA ASP A 43 7.73 -12.80 9.52
C ASP A 43 6.70 -12.39 8.46
N ILE A 44 6.20 -11.15 8.53
CA ILE A 44 5.28 -10.58 7.54
C ILE A 44 6.06 -10.15 6.29
N ALA A 45 7.23 -9.54 6.47
CA ALA A 45 8.09 -9.10 5.36
C ALA A 45 8.53 -10.29 4.50
N GLU A 46 9.01 -11.37 5.12
CA GLU A 46 9.45 -12.59 4.44
C GLU A 46 8.34 -13.21 3.61
N LYS A 47 7.13 -13.33 4.19
CA LYS A 47 5.95 -13.84 3.47
C LYS A 47 5.54 -12.92 2.32
N HIS A 48 5.60 -11.61 2.51
CA HIS A 48 5.20 -10.64 1.50
C HIS A 48 6.20 -10.56 0.34
N TYR A 49 7.48 -10.74 0.61
CA TYR A 49 8.58 -10.67 -0.36
C TYR A 49 9.19 -12.05 -0.68
N ALA A 50 8.45 -13.14 -0.47
CA ALA A 50 8.95 -14.51 -0.70
C ALA A 50 9.49 -14.71 -2.13
N GLU A 51 8.89 -14.05 -3.13
CA GLU A 51 9.33 -14.06 -4.53
C GLU A 51 10.67 -13.34 -4.78
N HIS A 52 11.24 -12.70 -3.77
CA HIS A 52 12.51 -11.97 -3.85
C HIS A 52 13.62 -12.63 -3.03
N VAL A 53 13.33 -13.74 -2.34
CA VAL A 53 14.34 -14.51 -1.61
C VAL A 53 15.47 -14.93 -2.55
N GLY A 54 16.72 -14.74 -2.11
CA GLY A 54 17.93 -15.05 -2.88
C GLY A 54 18.35 -13.98 -3.88
N LYS A 55 17.60 -12.86 -4.00
CA LYS A 55 18.05 -11.71 -4.76
C LYS A 55 19.02 -10.86 -3.93
N PRO A 56 20.01 -10.20 -4.56
CA PRO A 56 21.06 -9.47 -3.83
C PRO A 56 20.55 -8.27 -3.01
N PHE A 57 19.32 -7.81 -3.26
CA PHE A 57 18.71 -6.68 -2.56
C PHE A 57 17.66 -7.11 -1.51
N TYR A 58 17.51 -8.42 -1.27
CA TYR A 58 16.44 -8.94 -0.42
C TYR A 58 16.56 -8.47 1.02
N ASP A 59 17.75 -8.62 1.62
CA ASP A 59 17.99 -8.25 3.01
C ASP A 59 17.77 -6.74 3.21
N ASP A 60 18.33 -5.92 2.30
CA ASP A 60 18.11 -4.47 2.28
C ASP A 60 16.62 -4.11 2.17
N LEU A 61 15.83 -4.86 1.41
CA LEU A 61 14.39 -4.65 1.25
C LEU A 61 13.62 -4.98 2.53
N VAL A 62 13.98 -6.07 3.21
CA VAL A 62 13.37 -6.49 4.48
C VAL A 62 13.72 -5.50 5.59
N ASP A 63 14.98 -5.09 5.68
CA ASP A 63 15.41 -4.06 6.64
C ASP A 63 14.72 -2.72 6.35
N PHE A 64 14.65 -2.33 5.08
CA PHE A 64 13.98 -1.10 4.68
C PHE A 64 12.50 -1.09 5.05
N ILE A 65 11.78 -2.21 4.89
CA ILE A 65 10.35 -2.27 5.19
C ILE A 65 10.06 -2.34 6.70
N GLY A 66 10.97 -2.90 7.48
CA GLY A 66 10.83 -3.05 8.94
C GLY A 66 11.32 -1.86 9.76
N ARG A 67 12.12 -0.95 9.19
CA ARG A 67 12.79 0.13 9.93
C ARG A 67 11.87 1.13 10.64
N SER A 68 10.66 1.35 10.13
CA SER A 68 9.69 2.28 10.70
C SER A 68 8.26 1.91 10.28
N PRO A 69 7.22 2.54 10.86
CA PRO A 69 5.84 2.20 10.52
C PRO A 69 5.52 2.43 9.03
N ALA A 70 4.77 1.50 8.47
CA ALA A 70 4.11 1.62 7.18
C ALA A 70 2.61 1.81 7.36
N VAL A 71 1.91 2.29 6.33
CA VAL A 71 0.44 2.33 6.29
C VAL A 71 -0.07 1.42 5.18
N ALA A 72 -0.74 0.34 5.56
CA ALA A 72 -1.44 -0.55 4.65
C ALA A 72 -2.89 -0.10 4.47
N MET A 73 -3.37 -0.06 3.23
CA MET A 73 -4.75 0.26 2.91
C MET A 73 -5.32 -0.67 1.85
N VAL A 74 -6.60 -0.98 1.98
CA VAL A 74 -7.34 -1.73 0.96
C VAL A 74 -8.23 -0.76 0.20
N LEU A 75 -8.02 -0.66 -1.10
CA LEU A 75 -8.81 0.16 -2.01
C LEU A 75 -9.84 -0.69 -2.74
N LYS A 76 -11.02 -0.13 -2.95
CA LYS A 76 -12.10 -0.73 -3.74
C LYS A 76 -12.56 0.27 -4.79
N ALA A 77 -12.60 -0.15 -6.05
CA ALA A 77 -13.18 0.66 -7.11
C ALA A 77 -14.70 0.76 -6.90
N GLN A 78 -15.23 1.98 -6.85
CA GLN A 78 -16.67 2.19 -6.88
C GLN A 78 -17.12 2.27 -8.34
N LYS A 79 -18.14 1.50 -8.71
CA LYS A 79 -18.85 1.74 -9.96
C LYS A 79 -19.63 3.04 -9.76
N ILE A 80 -19.15 4.14 -10.32
CA ILE A 80 -19.87 5.41 -10.29
C ILE A 80 -21.04 5.27 -11.26
N PRO A 81 -22.31 5.28 -10.81
CA PRO A 81 -23.45 5.28 -11.72
C PRO A 81 -23.39 6.54 -12.61
N GLY A 82 -23.45 6.37 -13.93
CA GLY A 82 -23.52 7.49 -14.87
C GLY A 82 -22.21 7.89 -15.59
N ARG A 83 -21.06 7.29 -15.26
CA ARG A 83 -19.85 7.42 -16.10
C ARG A 83 -19.82 6.26 -17.09
N SER A 84 -20.41 6.45 -18.28
CA SER A 84 -20.11 5.53 -19.38
C SER A 84 -18.61 5.62 -19.64
N SER A 85 -17.92 4.48 -19.65
CA SER A 85 -16.65 4.39 -20.34
C SER A 85 -16.95 4.65 -21.81
N GLY A 86 -16.80 5.91 -22.22
CA GLY A 86 -16.75 6.27 -23.63
C GLY A 86 -15.70 5.38 -24.28
N LYS A 87 -16.14 4.60 -25.26
CA LYS A 87 -15.26 3.92 -26.19
C LYS A 87 -14.41 4.94 -26.95
#